data_AF-A0A7W3X4Y5-F1
#
_entry.id   AF-A0A7W3X4Y5-F1
#
_cell.length_a   1.000
_cell.length_b   1.000
_cell.length_c   1.000
_cell.angle_alpha   90.00
_cell.angle_beta   90.00
_cell.angle_gamma   90.00
#
_symmetry.space_group_name_H-M   'P 1'
#
loop_
_entity.id
_entity.type
_entity.pdbx_description
1 polymer ?
#
loop_
_entity_poly.entity_id
_entity_poly.type
_entity_poly.pdbx_seq_one_letter_code
_entity_poly.pdbx_strand_id
1 'polypeptide(L)' 'MWDDPYTAVIEETINGFEVYIEPNPDQYRGGYLWSVSKDGEELDTGLEFSLEHALTSVNLCINYFVLGSE' A
#
# COMPACT_ATOMS: atom_id res chain seq x y z
N MET A 1 7.54 25.96 0.82
CA MET A 1 7.04 24.71 0.22
C MET A 1 6.35 24.00 1.36
N TRP A 2 5.03 23.88 1.29
CA TRP A 2 4.29 23.01 2.22
C TRP A 2 4.37 21.62 1.60
N ASP A 3 5.12 20.70 2.21
CA ASP A 3 4.92 19.28 2.00
C ASP A 3 3.49 18.99 2.42
N ASP A 4 2.61 18.78 1.45
CA ASP A 4 1.23 18.40 1.73
C ASP A 4 1.22 16.90 2.05
N PRO A 5 1.02 16.50 3.32
CA PRO A 5 1.16 15.11 3.74
C PRO A 5 0.10 14.20 3.09
N TYR A 6 -0.94 14.77 2.46
CA TYR A 6 -1.95 14.00 1.74
C TYR A 6 -1.51 13.63 0.31
N THR A 7 -0.34 14.07 -0.13
CA THR A 7 0.25 13.72 -1.43
C THR A 7 1.43 12.75 -1.34
N ALA A 8 1.80 12.32 -0.13
CA ALA A 8 3.00 11.52 0.07
C ALA A 8 2.82 10.11 -0.51
N VAL A 9 3.73 9.75 -1.41
CA VAL A 9 3.96 8.37 -1.85
C VAL A 9 4.78 7.66 -0.78
N ILE A 10 4.35 6.46 -0.40
CA ILE A 10 5.10 5.56 0.46
C ILE A 10 5.65 4.45 -0.41
N GLU A 11 6.97 4.26 -0.33
CA GLU A 11 7.67 3.12 -0.95
C GLU A 11 8.61 2.55 0.12
N GLU A 12 8.33 1.33 0.57
CA GLU A 12 9.09 0.70 1.64
C GLU A 12 9.17 -0.83 1.48
N THR A 13 10.11 -1.43 2.21
CA THR A 13 10.24 -2.89 2.28
C THR A 13 9.95 -3.37 3.69
N ILE A 14 8.91 -4.20 3.85
CA ILE A 14 8.47 -4.74 5.15
C ILE A 14 8.57 -6.27 5.09
N ASN A 15 9.39 -6.89 5.95
CA ASN A 15 9.55 -8.36 5.99
C ASN A 15 9.91 -9.01 4.64
N GLY A 16 10.62 -8.28 3.78
CA GLY A 16 10.98 -8.73 2.42
C GLY A 16 9.85 -8.60 1.39
N PHE A 17 8.75 -7.92 1.73
CA PHE A 17 7.70 -7.52 0.81
C PHE A 17 7.92 -6.06 0.40
N GLU A 18 7.79 -5.78 -0.89
CA GLU A 18 7.85 -4.45 -1.49
C GLU A 18 6.46 -3.82 -1.40
N VAL A 19 6.34 -2.71 -0.68
CA VAL A 19 5.09 -2.00 -0.44
C VAL A 19 5.13 -0.66 -1.15
N TYR A 20 4.08 -0.36 -1.89
CA TYR A 20 3.88 0.94 -2.52
C TYR A 20 2.48 1.46 -2.18
N ILE A 21 2.37 2.73 -1.77
CA ILE A 21 1.11 3.42 -1.54
C ILE A 21 1.20 4.83 -2.14
N GLU A 22 0.22 5.20 -2.95
CA GLU A 22 0.13 6.55 -3.51
C GLU A 22 -1.30 7.11 -3.43
N PRO A 23 -1.48 8.44 -3.36
CA PRO A 23 -2.79 9.04 -3.58
C PRO A 23 -3.34 8.61 -4.94
N ASN A 24 -4.62 8.26 -4.99
CA ASN A 24 -5.28 7.89 -6.25
C ASN A 24 -5.16 9.07 -7.24
N PRO A 25 -4.50 8.87 -8.41
CA PRO A 25 -4.30 9.93 -9.39
C PRO A 25 -5.61 10.32 -10.10
N ASP A 26 -6.69 9.57 -9.90
CA ASP A 26 -7.99 9.90 -10.46
C ASP A 26 -8.54 11.22 -9.93
N GLN A 27 -8.82 12.14 -10.84
CA GLN A 27 -9.31 13.48 -10.53
C GLN A 27 -10.78 13.52 -10.06
N TYR A 28 -11.50 12.39 -10.08
CA TYR A 28 -12.91 12.31 -9.70
C TYR A 28 -13.12 11.55 -8.38
N ARG A 29 -12.20 10.66 -8.02
CA ARG A 29 -12.25 9.79 -6.85
C ARG A 29 -10.96 9.96 -6.05
N GLY A 30 -11.09 10.44 -4.81
CA GLY A 30 -9.97 10.40 -3.86
C GLY A 30 -9.65 8.98 -3.41
N GLY A 31 -8.72 8.88 -2.47
CA GLY A 31 -8.29 7.61 -1.88
C GLY A 31 -6.81 7.35 -2.12
N TYR A 32 -6.37 6.16 -1.77
CA TYR A 32 -4.99 5.70 -1.85
C TYR A 32 -4.93 4.34 -2.52
N LEU A 33 -4.17 4.25 -3.60
CA LEU A 33 -3.81 2.99 -4.22
C LEU A 33 -2.70 2.35 -3.39
N TRP A 34 -2.76 1.04 -3.20
CA TRP A 34 -1.70 0.28 -2.56
C TRP A 34 -1.39 -0.99 -3.35
N SER A 35 -0.16 -1.45 -3.25
CA SER A 35 0.28 -2.74 -3.79
C SER A 35 1.32 -3.38 -2.87
N VAL A 36 1.26 -4.70 -2.76
CA VAL A 36 2.26 -5.52 -2.08
C VAL A 36 2.84 -6.49 -3.12
N SER A 37 4.16 -6.44 -3.28
CA SER A 37 4.89 -7.35 -4.16
C SER A 37 5.97 -8.11 -3.39
N LYS A 38 6.43 -9.23 -3.92
CA LYS A 38 7.56 -9.98 -3.37
C LYS A 38 8.30 -10.69 -4.49
N ASP A 39 9.63 -10.60 -4.46
CA ASP A 39 10.51 -11.21 -5.48
C ASP A 39 10.13 -10.79 -6.92
N GLY A 40 9.63 -9.55 -7.08
CA GLY A 40 9.18 -9.01 -8.37
C GLY A 40 7.79 -9.45 -8.84
N GLU A 41 7.04 -10.21 -8.03
CA GLU A 41 5.64 -10.58 -8.31
C GLU A 41 4.66 -9.78 -7.45
N GLU A 42 3.63 -9.20 -8.08
CA GLU A 42 2.53 -8.53 -7.37
C GLU A 42 1.65 -9.59 -6.67
N LEU A 43 1.57 -9.50 -5.35
CA LEU A 43 0.77 -10.42 -4.54
C LEU A 43 -0.67 -9.93 -4.41
N ASP A 44 -0.85 -8.63 -4.15
CA ASP A 44 -2.16 -8.02 -4.03
C ASP A 44 -2.09 -6.50 -4.23
N THR A 45 -3.22 -5.91 -4.61
CA THR A 45 -3.38 -4.47 -4.83
C THR A 45 -4.81 -4.03 -4.53
N GLY A 46 -4.96 -2.77 -4.11
CA GLY A 46 -6.28 -2.22 -3.83
C GLY A 46 -6.35 -0.69 -3.82
N LEU A 47 -7.57 -0.20 -3.63
CA LEU A 47 -7.88 1.23 -3.47
C LEU A 47 -8.65 1.40 -2.16
N GLU A 48 -8.14 2.27 -1.29
CA GLU A 48 -8.75 2.58 0.00
C GLU A 48 -9.11 4.05 0.13
N PHE A 49 -10.08 4.35 0.99
CA PHE A 49 -10.56 5.73 1.17
C PHE A 49 -9.54 6.65 1.85
N SER A 50 -8.63 6.10 2.65
CA SER A 50 -7.63 6.85 3.42
C SER A 50 -6.30 6.10 3.50
N LEU A 51 -5.24 6.83 3.79
CA LEU A 51 -3.90 6.26 3.99
C LEU A 51 -3.89 5.22 5.13
N GLU A 52 -4.60 5.50 6.22
CA GLU A 52 -4.70 4.56 7.36
C GLU A 52 -5.36 3.23 6.95
N HIS A 53 -6.38 3.28 6.09
CA HIS A 53 -7.02 2.07 5.56
C HIS A 53 -6.08 1.33 4.61
N ALA A 54 -5.36 2.03 3.73
CA ALA A 54 -4.34 1.42 2.86
C ALA A 54 -3.24 0.71 3.66
N LEU A 55 -2.70 1.36 4.69
CA LEU A 55 -1.72 0.76 5.61
C LEU A 55 -2.29 -0.46 6.35
N THR A 56 -3.57 -0.42 6.73
CA THR A 56 -4.23 -1.57 7.36
C THR A 56 -4.33 -2.74 6.39
N SER A 57 -4.74 -2.50 5.14
CA SER A 57 -4.87 -3.53 4.10
C SER A 57 -3.51 -4.13 3.73
N VAL A 58 -2.45 -3.32 3.60
CA VAL A 58 -1.07 -3.79 3.43
C VAL A 58 -0.63 -4.71 4.58
N ASN A 59 -0.85 -4.30 5.83
CA ASN A 59 -0.47 -5.11 6.98
C ASN A 59 -1.24 -6.44 7.03
N LEU A 60 -2.53 -6.44 6.69
CA LEU A 60 -3.31 -7.67 6.60
C LEU A 60 -2.80 -8.59 5.49
N CYS A 61 -2.47 -8.04 4.33
CA CYS A 61 -1.87 -8.78 3.21
C CYS A 61 -0.56 -9.45 3.63
N ILE A 62 0.39 -8.67 4.17
CA ILE A 62 1.69 -9.21 4.63
C ILE A 62 1.48 -10.28 5.70
N ASN A 63 0.62 -10.03 6.69
CA ASN A 63 0.35 -11.00 7.75
C ASN A 63 -0.26 -12.31 7.21
N TYR A 64 -1.13 -12.24 6.21
CA TYR A 64 -1.67 -13.42 5.55
C TYR A 64 -0.57 -14.26 4.91
N PHE A 65 0.36 -13.65 4.19
CA PHE A 65 1.47 -14.37 3.55
C PHE A 65 2.54 -14.85 4.54
N VAL A 66 2.75 -14.13 5.65
CA VAL A 66 3.68 -14.57 6.71
C VAL A 66 3.10 -15.75 7.49
N LEU A 67 1.86 -15.64 8.01
CA LEU A 67 1.22 -16.67 8.84
C LEU A 67 0.67 -17.84 8.03
N GLY A 68 0.29 -17.64 6.77
CA GLY A 68 -0.17 -18.69 5.86
C GLY A 68 0.96 -19.55 5.27
N SER A 69 2.22 -19.20 5.56
CA SER A 69 3.40 -19.96 5.13
C SER A 69 3.88 -21.00 6.16
N GLU A 70 3.17 -21.14 7.28
CA GLU A 70 3.45 -22.10 8.38
C GLU A 70 2.75 -23.46 8.19
#